data_AF-A0A2K5EUT4-F1
#
_entry.id   AF-A0A2K5EUT4-F1
#
_cell.length_a   1.000
_cell.length_b   1.000
_cell.length_c   1.000
_cell.angle_alpha   90.00
_cell.angle_beta   90.00
_cell.angle_gamma   90.00
#
_symmetry.space_group_name_H-M   'P 1'
#
loop_
_entity.id
_entity.type
_entity.pdbx_description
1 polymer ?
#
loop_
_entity_poly.entity_id
_entity_poly.type
_entity_poly.pdbx_seq_one_letter_code
_entity_poly.pdbx_strand_id
1 'polypeptide(L)'
;MRDSSQLRLVYVDTSFNTIKLKAEDASGREHLITLKLKAKYPAESPDCFVDFPVSFSPSWTPQSSLISIYSQFLAALESLKAFWDVMDEIDEKTWVLEPEKPPRSATARRIALGNNVSINIEVDPKHPTMLPECFFLGADHVVKPLGIKLSRNIHLWDPENSVLQNLKDVLEIDFPARAILEKSDFTMDCGICYAYQLDGAIPDQVCDNSQCGQPFHQMCLYEWLRGLPTSRQSFNIIFGECPYCSKPITLKMSGKKH
;
A
#
# COMPACT_ATOMS: atom_id res chain seq x y z
N MET A 1 27.40 12.16 20.11
CA MET A 1 27.74 11.04 19.21
C MET A 1 27.40 9.75 19.95
N ARG A 2 26.23 9.16 19.68
CA ARG A 2 25.90 7.84 20.23
C ARG A 2 26.64 6.81 19.39
N ASP A 3 27.27 5.86 20.05
CA ASP A 3 28.06 4.81 19.43
C ASP A 3 27.16 3.91 18.56
N SER A 4 27.14 4.17 17.25
CA SER A 4 26.30 3.46 16.26
C SER A 4 26.76 2.02 15.99
N SER A 5 27.83 1.57 16.64
CA SER A 5 28.47 0.29 16.36
C SER A 5 28.06 -0.85 17.31
N GLN A 6 27.24 -0.57 18.33
CA GLN A 6 26.83 -1.59 19.28
C GLN A 6 25.62 -2.37 18.77
N LEU A 7 25.81 -3.68 18.54
CA LEU A 7 24.74 -4.64 18.29
C LEU A 7 23.68 -4.54 19.40
N ARG A 8 22.44 -4.17 19.06
CA ARG A 8 21.34 -4.13 20.03
C ARG A 8 20.50 -5.40 19.93
N LEU A 9 20.84 -6.38 20.75
CA LEU A 9 20.08 -7.62 20.91
C LEU A 9 18.76 -7.33 21.63
N VAL A 10 17.63 -7.70 21.01
CA VAL A 10 16.30 -7.54 21.62
C VAL A 10 15.58 -8.86 21.87
N TYR A 11 16.04 -9.96 21.26
CA TYR A 11 15.50 -11.29 21.49
C TYR A 11 16.53 -12.37 21.15
N VAL A 12 16.56 -13.42 21.95
CA VAL A 12 17.23 -14.68 21.66
C VAL A 12 16.33 -15.83 22.11
N ASP A 13 16.22 -16.88 21.31
CA ASP A 13 15.50 -18.09 21.72
C ASP A 13 16.34 -18.96 22.67
N THR A 14 15.71 -19.94 23.31
CA THR A 14 16.36 -20.80 24.31
C THR A 14 17.45 -21.69 23.74
N SER A 15 17.39 -21.98 22.44
CA SER A 15 18.38 -22.78 21.71
C SER A 15 19.47 -21.94 21.06
N PHE A 16 19.43 -20.61 21.20
CA PHE A 16 20.36 -19.66 20.58
C PHE A 16 20.43 -19.77 19.05
N ASN A 17 19.40 -20.33 18.42
CA ASN A 17 19.30 -20.46 16.97
C ASN A 17 18.58 -19.27 16.35
N THR A 18 17.74 -18.55 17.09
CA THR A 18 17.01 -17.39 16.59
C THR A 18 17.39 -16.15 17.38
N ILE A 19 17.90 -15.14 16.68
CA ILE A 19 18.35 -13.88 17.26
C ILE A 19 17.60 -12.74 16.58
N LYS A 20 17.12 -11.74 17.33
CA LYS A 20 16.63 -10.48 16.76
C LYS A 20 17.49 -9.32 17.22
N LEU A 21 17.93 -8.52 16.26
CA LEU A 21 18.66 -7.29 16.49
C LEU A 21 17.79 -6.12 16.09
N LYS A 22 17.93 -5.01 16.83
CA LYS A 22 17.24 -3.74 16.58
C LYS A 22 18.23 -2.69 16.09
N ALA A 23 17.81 -1.89 15.13
CA ALA A 23 18.46 -0.64 14.76
C ALA A 23 17.45 0.50 14.81
N GLU A 24 17.97 1.72 14.93
CA GLU A 24 17.22 2.95 14.80
C GLU A 24 17.88 3.74 13.69
N ASP A 25 17.12 4.16 12.67
CA ASP A 25 17.66 4.94 11.57
C ASP A 25 17.80 6.43 11.93
N ALA A 26 18.37 7.23 11.03
CA ALA A 26 18.57 8.66 11.26
C ALA A 26 17.28 9.48 11.48
N SER A 27 16.11 8.95 11.09
CA SER A 27 14.79 9.56 11.34
C SER A 27 14.14 9.07 12.64
N GLY A 28 14.83 8.22 13.43
CA GLY A 28 14.31 7.69 14.68
C GLY A 28 13.38 6.48 14.51
N ARG A 29 13.29 5.90 13.31
CA ARG A 29 12.45 4.72 13.08
C ARG A 29 13.15 3.46 13.56
N GLU A 30 12.39 2.59 14.22
CA GLU A 30 12.91 1.31 14.70
C GLU A 30 12.77 0.22 13.64
N HIS A 31 13.86 -0.51 13.41
CA HIS A 31 13.93 -1.60 12.44
C HIS A 31 14.47 -2.86 13.10
N LEU A 32 13.97 -4.02 12.67
CA LEU A 32 14.38 -5.32 13.20
C LEU A 32 14.96 -6.20 12.10
N ILE A 33 16.03 -6.91 12.43
CA ILE A 33 16.53 -8.04 11.66
C ILE A 33 16.45 -9.29 12.51
N THR A 34 15.78 -10.33 11.98
CA THR A 34 15.75 -11.67 12.58
C THR A 34 16.76 -12.55 11.86
N LEU A 35 17.63 -13.20 12.63
CA LEU A 35 18.69 -14.09 12.17
C LEU A 35 18.37 -15.49 12.67
N LYS A 36 18.36 -16.47 11.76
CA LYS A 36 18.30 -17.89 12.12
C LYS A 36 19.65 -18.53 11.84
N LEU A 37 20.36 -18.88 12.91
CA LEU A 37 21.63 -19.58 12.88
C LEU A 37 21.39 -21.04 12.53
N LYS A 38 22.27 -21.57 11.68
CA LYS A 38 22.29 -22.99 11.31
C LYS A 38 23.40 -23.70 12.04
N ALA A 39 23.32 -25.03 12.15
CA ALA A 39 24.30 -25.84 12.87
C ALA A 39 25.74 -25.68 12.38
N LYS A 40 25.93 -25.29 11.11
CA LYS A 40 27.25 -25.07 10.49
C LYS A 40 27.71 -23.61 10.52
N TYR A 41 27.03 -22.73 11.26
CA TYR A 41 27.48 -21.35 11.45
C TYR A 41 28.89 -21.33 12.10
N PRO A 42 29.84 -20.48 11.65
CA PRO A 42 29.73 -19.46 10.61
C PRO A 42 30.09 -19.93 9.19
N ALA A 43 30.43 -21.21 8.98
CA ALA A 43 30.76 -21.73 7.64
C ALA A 43 29.57 -21.65 6.66
N GLU A 44 28.34 -21.79 7.18
CA GLU A 44 27.10 -21.51 6.46
C GLU A 44 26.47 -20.18 6.94
N SER A 45 25.93 -19.39 6.01
CA SER A 45 25.29 -18.11 6.33
C SER A 45 24.00 -18.31 7.14
N PRO A 46 23.70 -17.44 8.10
CA PRO A 46 22.39 -17.44 8.75
C PRO A 46 21.30 -16.97 7.78
N ASP A 47 20.08 -17.45 7.97
CA ASP A 47 18.92 -16.92 7.24
C ASP A 47 18.52 -15.57 7.87
N CYS A 48 18.37 -14.55 7.02
CA CYS A 48 18.08 -13.18 7.45
C CYS A 48 16.67 -12.77 7.03
N PHE A 49 15.89 -12.24 7.97
CA PHE A 49 14.54 -11.75 7.73
C PHE A 49 14.44 -10.30 8.19
N VAL A 50 14.04 -9.42 7.28
CA VAL A 50 13.87 -7.99 7.49
C VAL A 50 12.56 -7.54 6.86
N ASP A 51 12.01 -6.43 7.35
CA ASP A 51 10.80 -5.81 6.81
C ASP A 51 11.17 -4.71 5.79
N PHE A 52 11.83 -5.09 4.71
CA PHE A 52 12.29 -4.16 3.67
C PHE A 52 11.41 -4.24 2.42
N PRO A 53 11.28 -3.12 1.68
CA PRO A 53 10.55 -3.10 0.41
C PRO A 53 11.37 -3.68 -0.76
N VAL A 54 12.61 -4.10 -0.48
CA VAL A 54 13.54 -4.73 -1.43
C VAL A 54 14.18 -5.96 -0.78
N SER A 55 14.69 -6.88 -1.60
CA SER A 55 15.40 -8.05 -1.10
C SER A 55 16.67 -7.67 -0.35
N PHE A 56 16.89 -8.30 0.79
CA PHE A 56 18.09 -8.13 1.60
C PHE A 56 18.92 -9.42 1.61
N SER A 57 20.01 -9.43 0.86
CA SER A 57 20.92 -10.56 0.73
C SER A 57 22.33 -10.13 1.16
N PRO A 58 22.67 -10.24 2.46
CA PRO A 58 23.97 -9.80 2.94
C PRO A 58 25.09 -10.67 2.36
N SER A 59 26.21 -10.04 2.01
CA SER A 59 27.43 -10.73 1.67
C SER A 59 27.95 -11.50 2.89
N TRP A 60 28.28 -12.77 2.68
CA TRP A 60 28.73 -13.68 3.73
C TRP A 60 29.94 -14.49 3.29
N THR A 61 30.92 -14.59 4.19
CA THR A 61 32.08 -15.48 4.10
C THR A 61 32.26 -16.21 5.44
N PRO A 62 33.00 -17.32 5.52
CA PRO A 62 33.27 -18.00 6.79
C PRO A 62 33.99 -17.13 7.85
N GLN A 63 34.58 -16.00 7.45
CA GLN A 63 35.20 -15.00 8.34
C GLN A 63 34.22 -13.90 8.79
N SER A 64 33.01 -13.88 8.24
CA SER A 64 31.96 -12.95 8.59
C SER A 64 31.41 -13.24 10.00
N SER A 65 30.71 -12.27 10.56
CA SER A 65 30.11 -12.37 11.89
C SER A 65 28.75 -11.68 11.92
N LEU A 66 28.03 -11.78 13.04
CA LEU A 66 26.79 -11.02 13.22
C LEU A 66 27.01 -9.51 13.06
N ILE A 67 28.19 -9.01 13.43
CA ILE A 67 28.57 -7.59 13.26
C ILE A 67 28.60 -7.24 11.78
N SER A 68 29.16 -8.11 10.92
CA SER A 68 29.25 -7.81 9.48
C SER A 68 27.88 -7.82 8.78
N ILE A 69 26.93 -8.66 9.22
CA ILE A 69 25.53 -8.60 8.75
C ILE A 69 24.87 -7.32 9.26
N TYR A 70 25.05 -6.99 10.54
CA TYR A 70 24.44 -5.80 11.13
C TYR A 70 24.94 -4.50 10.47
N SER A 71 26.22 -4.40 10.13
CA SER A 71 26.74 -3.25 9.37
C SER A 71 26.10 -3.12 7.98
N GLN A 72 25.89 -4.25 7.27
CA GLN A 72 25.19 -4.24 5.98
C GLN A 72 23.71 -3.89 6.12
N PHE A 73 23.07 -4.34 7.20
CA PHE A 73 21.71 -3.98 7.56
C PHE A 73 21.59 -2.47 7.80
N LEU A 74 22.47 -1.87 8.60
CA LEU A 74 22.51 -0.42 8.82
C LEU A 74 22.72 0.36 7.50
N ALA A 75 23.62 -0.09 6.63
CA ALA A 75 23.83 0.54 5.33
C ALA A 75 22.58 0.48 4.45
N ALA A 76 21.85 -0.63 4.48
CA ALA A 76 20.58 -0.76 3.76
C ALA A 76 19.50 0.17 4.34
N LEU A 77 19.42 0.33 5.66
CA LEU A 77 18.50 1.29 6.29
C LEU A 77 18.74 2.72 5.81
N GLU A 78 20.01 3.16 5.78
CA GLU A 78 20.35 4.50 5.29
C GLU A 78 20.00 4.67 3.81
N SER A 79 20.19 3.62 2.99
CA SER A 79 19.82 3.67 1.57
C SER A 79 18.31 3.77 1.31
N LEU A 80 17.49 3.27 2.23
CA LEU A 80 16.01 3.25 2.13
C LEU A 80 15.34 4.39 2.89
N LYS A 81 16.12 5.27 3.54
CA LYS A 81 15.61 6.40 4.33
C LYS A 81 14.65 7.27 3.53
N ALA A 82 15.02 7.65 2.30
CA ALA A 82 14.20 8.52 1.45
C ALA A 82 12.84 7.87 1.12
N PHE A 83 12.81 6.55 0.90
CA PHE A 83 11.57 5.81 0.69
C PHE A 83 10.67 5.88 1.91
N TRP A 84 11.18 5.57 3.11
CA TRP A 84 10.35 5.63 4.31
C TRP A 84 9.94 7.06 4.69
N ASP A 85 10.77 8.07 4.40
CA ASP A 85 10.39 9.47 4.59
C ASP A 85 9.16 9.85 3.73
N VAL A 86 9.10 9.38 2.47
CA VAL A 86 7.94 9.54 1.59
C VAL A 86 6.71 8.81 2.15
N MET A 87 6.86 7.54 2.54
CA MET A 87 5.73 6.76 3.03
C MET A 87 5.18 7.30 4.36
N ASP A 88 6.05 7.72 5.27
CA ASP A 88 5.65 8.32 6.56
C ASP A 88 4.84 9.61 6.34
N GLU A 89 5.25 10.48 5.41
CA GLU A 89 4.49 11.71 5.11
C GLU A 89 3.07 11.39 4.61
N ILE A 90 2.94 10.41 3.72
CA ILE A 90 1.65 9.98 3.18
C ILE A 90 0.79 9.38 4.30
N ASP A 91 1.37 8.50 5.11
CA ASP A 91 0.68 7.83 6.22
C ASP A 91 0.21 8.81 7.30
N GLU A 92 0.98 9.90 7.54
CA GLU A 92 0.65 10.93 8.54
C GLU A 92 -0.39 11.94 8.01
N LYS A 93 -0.25 12.40 6.77
CA LYS A 93 -0.99 13.57 6.25
C LYS A 93 -2.21 13.23 5.43
N THR A 94 -2.43 11.97 5.08
CA THR A 94 -3.54 11.55 4.22
C THR A 94 -4.42 10.50 4.90
N TRP A 95 -5.57 10.22 4.31
CA TRP A 95 -6.34 9.05 4.67
C TRP A 95 -5.93 7.84 3.83
N VAL A 96 -4.98 7.07 4.36
CA VAL A 96 -4.61 5.76 3.82
C VAL A 96 -5.70 4.75 4.16
N LEU A 97 -6.27 4.15 3.12
CA LEU A 97 -7.26 3.08 3.19
C LEU A 97 -6.57 1.71 3.26
N GLU A 98 -5.54 1.51 2.45
CA GLU A 98 -4.79 0.25 2.39
C GLU A 98 -3.28 0.47 2.19
N PRO A 99 -2.44 -0.31 2.88
CA PRO A 99 -2.78 -1.17 4.02
C PRO A 99 -3.21 -0.34 5.25
N GLU A 100 -4.12 -0.86 6.09
CA GLU A 100 -4.56 -0.15 7.31
C GLU A 100 -3.41 0.07 8.31
N LYS A 101 -2.52 -0.91 8.39
CA LYS A 101 -1.29 -0.88 9.20
C LYS A 101 -0.13 -1.28 8.32
N PRO A 102 0.44 -0.34 7.54
CA PRO A 102 1.42 -0.68 6.55
C PRO A 102 2.73 -1.16 7.20
N PRO A 103 3.26 -2.34 6.82
CA PRO A 103 4.62 -2.72 7.18
C PRO A 103 5.65 -1.86 6.43
N ARG A 104 6.91 -1.89 6.86
CA ARG A 104 8.01 -1.14 6.22
C ARG A 104 8.38 -1.68 4.84
N SER A 105 7.96 -2.90 4.52
CA SER A 105 8.02 -3.50 3.18
C SER A 105 6.93 -3.04 2.20
N ALA A 106 5.84 -2.42 2.67
CA ALA A 106 4.73 -2.06 1.78
C ALA A 106 5.04 -0.81 0.94
N THR A 107 5.12 -1.01 -0.38
CA THR A 107 5.37 0.01 -1.42
C THR A 107 4.10 0.66 -1.98
N ALA A 108 2.95 0.01 -1.78
CA ALA A 108 1.66 0.49 -2.22
C ALA A 108 0.95 1.33 -1.14
N ARG A 109 0.19 2.35 -1.56
CA ARG A 109 -0.84 2.99 -0.74
C ARG A 109 -2.10 3.25 -1.56
N ARG A 110 -3.25 2.86 -1.00
CA ARG A 110 -4.56 3.34 -1.45
C ARG A 110 -4.96 4.51 -0.58
N ILE A 111 -5.13 5.69 -1.17
CA ILE A 111 -5.38 6.94 -0.46
C ILE A 111 -6.75 7.48 -0.87
N ALA A 112 -7.59 7.85 0.09
CA ALA A 112 -8.87 8.47 -0.20
C ALA A 112 -8.67 9.89 -0.76
N LEU A 113 -9.39 10.23 -1.83
CA LEU A 113 -9.40 11.58 -2.41
C LEU A 113 -10.67 12.36 -2.07
N GLY A 114 -11.69 11.69 -1.54
CA GLY A 114 -13.01 12.24 -1.27
C GLY A 114 -14.06 11.14 -1.32
N ASN A 115 -15.33 11.53 -1.47
CA ASN A 115 -16.41 10.56 -1.36
C ASN A 115 -16.40 9.54 -2.51
N ASN A 116 -16.31 8.24 -2.17
CA ASN A 116 -16.31 7.11 -3.10
C ASN A 116 -15.22 7.22 -4.19
N VAL A 117 -14.11 7.91 -3.90
CA VAL A 117 -12.95 8.02 -4.80
C VAL A 117 -11.63 7.87 -4.05
N SER A 118 -10.72 7.10 -4.61
CA SER A 118 -9.38 6.87 -4.09
C SER A 118 -8.35 6.78 -5.21
N ILE A 119 -7.09 7.05 -4.90
CA ILE A 119 -5.94 6.79 -5.75
C ILE A 119 -5.13 5.66 -5.14
N ASN A 120 -4.73 4.69 -5.95
CA ASN A 120 -3.70 3.73 -5.59
C ASN A 120 -2.38 4.21 -6.16
N ILE A 121 -1.32 4.25 -5.35
CA ILE A 121 0.04 4.55 -5.77
C ILE A 121 0.97 3.38 -5.41
N GLU A 122 1.98 3.17 -6.24
CA GLU A 122 3.08 2.22 -6.02
C GLU A 122 4.41 2.98 -6.12
N VAL A 123 5.12 3.12 -5.00
CA VAL A 123 6.37 3.89 -4.92
C VAL A 123 7.56 2.95 -5.11
N ASP A 124 8.45 3.28 -6.06
CA ASP A 124 9.72 2.56 -6.24
C ASP A 124 10.66 2.88 -5.05
N PRO A 125 11.06 1.90 -4.24
CA PRO A 125 11.97 2.13 -3.11
C PRO A 125 13.35 2.69 -3.50
N LYS A 126 13.79 2.46 -4.74
CA LYS A 126 15.07 2.95 -5.25
C LYS A 126 14.98 4.38 -5.78
N HIS A 127 13.79 4.80 -6.17
CA HIS A 127 13.52 6.11 -6.78
C HIS A 127 12.25 6.73 -6.19
N PRO A 128 12.21 6.96 -4.86
CA PRO A 128 10.95 7.19 -4.13
C PRO A 128 10.26 8.52 -4.42
N THR A 129 10.96 9.50 -5.03
CA THR A 129 10.39 10.80 -5.41
C THR A 129 10.04 10.89 -6.90
N MET A 130 10.31 9.84 -7.69
CA MET A 130 9.86 9.78 -9.08
C MET A 130 8.35 9.55 -9.14
N LEU A 131 7.75 9.87 -10.29
CA LEU A 131 6.33 9.63 -10.54
C LEU A 131 5.99 8.14 -10.29
N PRO A 132 5.15 7.81 -9.29
CA PRO A 132 4.78 6.44 -9.00
C PRO A 132 3.80 5.91 -10.06
N GLU A 133 3.73 4.58 -10.19
CA GLU A 133 2.59 3.98 -10.88
C GLU A 133 1.33 4.27 -10.07
N CYS A 134 0.27 4.74 -10.74
CA CYS A 134 -0.96 5.07 -10.05
C CYS A 134 -2.22 4.85 -10.90
N PHE A 135 -3.33 4.59 -10.22
CA PHE A 135 -4.65 4.49 -10.84
C PHE A 135 -5.75 4.93 -9.87
N PHE A 136 -6.84 5.46 -10.43
CA PHE A 136 -8.00 5.91 -9.65
C PHE A 136 -9.05 4.82 -9.53
N LEU A 137 -9.74 4.79 -8.40
CA LEU A 137 -10.89 3.93 -8.13
C LEU A 137 -12.06 4.81 -7.71
N GLY A 138 -13.20 4.68 -8.37
CA GLY A 138 -14.40 5.50 -8.15
C GLY A 138 -15.31 5.48 -9.37
N ALA A 139 -16.46 6.15 -9.29
CA ALA A 139 -17.38 6.29 -10.41
C ALA A 139 -16.74 7.03 -11.59
N ASP A 140 -17.08 6.63 -12.82
CA ASP A 140 -16.44 7.13 -14.06
C ASP A 140 -16.43 8.67 -14.16
N HIS A 141 -17.54 9.30 -13.77
CA HIS A 141 -17.70 10.76 -13.84
C HIS A 141 -16.82 11.52 -12.82
N VAL A 142 -16.33 10.84 -11.78
CA VAL A 142 -15.42 11.39 -10.77
C VAL A 142 -13.96 11.16 -11.15
N VAL A 143 -13.61 9.96 -11.65
CA VAL A 143 -12.23 9.60 -11.95
C VAL A 143 -11.72 10.16 -13.28
N LYS A 144 -12.59 10.31 -14.30
CA LYS A 144 -12.17 10.84 -15.62
C LYS A 144 -11.57 12.25 -15.53
N PRO A 145 -12.18 13.22 -14.82
CA PRO A 145 -11.56 14.53 -14.61
C PRO A 145 -10.18 14.46 -13.95
N LEU A 146 -10.00 13.57 -12.96
CA LEU A 146 -8.70 13.38 -12.28
C LEU A 146 -7.65 12.82 -13.24
N GLY A 147 -8.00 11.86 -14.09
CA GLY A 147 -7.11 11.34 -15.13
C GLY A 147 -6.68 12.38 -16.16
N ILE A 148 -7.58 13.31 -16.52
CA ILE A 148 -7.27 14.44 -17.41
C ILE A 148 -6.29 15.41 -16.73
N LYS A 149 -6.53 15.77 -15.46
CA LYS A 149 -5.62 16.64 -14.69
C LYS A 149 -4.24 16.02 -14.56
N LEU A 150 -4.17 14.75 -14.16
CA LEU A 150 -2.92 13.98 -14.06
C LEU A 150 -2.14 14.06 -15.38
N SER A 151 -2.79 13.74 -16.49
CA SER A 151 -2.15 13.74 -17.82
C SER A 151 -1.71 15.14 -18.26
N ARG A 152 -2.51 16.17 -17.99
CA ARG A 152 -2.23 17.56 -18.36
C ARG A 152 -1.04 18.12 -17.58
N ASN A 153 -0.99 17.84 -16.27
CA ASN A 153 -0.08 18.48 -15.33
C ASN A 153 1.14 17.61 -15.01
N ILE A 154 1.28 16.42 -15.61
CA ILE A 154 2.36 15.47 -15.31
C ILE A 154 3.77 16.07 -15.44
N HIS A 155 3.92 17.06 -16.32
CA HIS A 155 5.17 17.78 -16.57
C HIS A 155 5.59 18.70 -15.41
N LEU A 156 4.70 18.95 -14.45
CA LEU A 156 4.97 19.71 -13.24
C LEU A 156 5.59 18.84 -12.12
N TRP A 157 5.69 17.53 -12.33
CA TRP A 157 6.31 16.64 -11.35
C TRP A 157 7.77 16.99 -11.13
N ASP A 158 8.11 17.34 -9.90
CA ASP A 158 9.47 17.74 -9.50
C ASP A 158 10.03 16.73 -8.48
N PRO A 159 11.08 15.96 -8.82
CA PRO A 159 11.70 15.00 -7.91
C PRO A 159 12.31 15.61 -6.63
N GLU A 160 12.50 16.92 -6.58
CA GLU A 160 12.96 17.64 -5.38
C GLU A 160 11.80 17.88 -4.38
N ASN A 161 10.56 17.81 -4.86
CA ASN A 161 9.37 17.86 -4.01
C ASN A 161 8.98 16.46 -3.50
N SER A 162 8.23 16.42 -2.41
CA SER A 162 7.68 15.16 -1.93
C SER A 162 6.59 14.62 -2.87
N VAL A 163 6.39 13.30 -2.86
CA VAL A 163 5.34 12.64 -3.64
C VAL A 163 3.97 13.21 -3.32
N LEU A 164 3.68 13.46 -2.04
CA LEU A 164 2.40 14.03 -1.63
C LEU A 164 2.21 15.45 -2.19
N GLN A 165 3.25 16.28 -2.15
CA GLN A 165 3.17 17.64 -2.70
C GLN A 165 2.97 17.61 -4.22
N ASN A 166 3.75 16.81 -4.93
CA ASN A 166 3.58 16.62 -6.37
C ASN A 166 2.16 16.14 -6.72
N LEU A 167 1.61 15.18 -5.98
CA LEU A 167 0.24 14.69 -6.20
C LEU A 167 -0.81 15.79 -6.00
N LYS A 168 -0.64 16.67 -5.00
CA LYS A 168 -1.54 17.82 -4.80
C LYS A 168 -1.48 18.79 -5.99
N ASP A 169 -0.28 19.12 -6.45
CA ASP A 169 -0.08 20.09 -7.52
C ASP A 169 -0.57 19.55 -8.86
N VAL A 170 -0.23 18.30 -9.18
CA VAL A 170 -0.61 17.64 -10.44
C VAL A 170 -2.12 17.39 -10.50
N LEU A 171 -2.75 16.96 -9.40
CA LEU A 171 -4.19 16.69 -9.35
C LEU A 171 -5.03 17.93 -9.04
N GLU A 172 -4.41 19.04 -8.64
CA GLU A 172 -5.07 20.27 -8.19
C GLU A 172 -6.16 19.95 -7.14
N ILE A 173 -5.78 19.20 -6.10
CA ILE A 173 -6.65 18.81 -4.97
C ILE A 173 -5.93 18.95 -3.63
N ASP A 174 -6.72 19.10 -2.58
CA ASP A 174 -6.28 18.87 -1.22
C ASP A 174 -6.65 17.44 -0.79
N PHE A 175 -5.68 16.70 -0.27
CA PHE A 175 -5.93 15.38 0.29
C PHE A 175 -6.69 15.52 1.62
N PRO A 176 -7.78 14.77 1.82
CA PRO A 176 -8.50 14.83 3.06
C PRO A 176 -7.66 14.24 4.20
N ALA A 177 -7.59 14.97 5.31
CA ALA A 177 -7.00 14.45 6.54
C ALA A 177 -7.95 13.44 7.19
N ARG A 178 -7.40 12.35 7.74
CA ARG A 178 -8.16 11.29 8.43
C ARG A 178 -9.17 11.84 9.46
N ALA A 179 -8.75 12.81 10.27
CA ALA A 179 -9.58 13.40 11.34
C ALA A 179 -10.82 14.17 10.83
N ILE A 180 -10.85 14.58 9.56
CA ILE A 180 -11.97 15.33 8.98
C ILE A 180 -13.10 14.38 8.57
N LEU A 181 -12.77 13.18 8.06
CA LEU A 181 -13.74 12.25 7.50
C LEU A 181 -14.27 11.22 8.50
N GLU A 182 -13.59 10.97 9.61
CA GLU A 182 -14.14 10.17 10.73
C GLU A 182 -15.42 10.80 11.35
N LYS A 183 -15.71 12.08 11.07
CA LYS A 183 -16.92 12.78 11.51
C LYS A 183 -18.10 12.70 10.53
N SER A 184 -17.87 12.25 9.30
CA SER A 184 -18.91 11.96 8.33
C SER A 184 -19.18 10.45 8.30
N ASP A 185 -20.41 10.02 8.02
CA ASP A 185 -20.81 8.62 7.81
C ASP A 185 -20.17 8.04 6.51
N PHE A 186 -18.86 8.25 6.34
CA PHE A 186 -18.12 7.85 5.16
C PHE A 186 -17.73 6.39 5.27
N THR A 187 -18.61 5.51 4.81
CA THR A 187 -18.35 4.08 4.73
C THR A 187 -18.02 3.71 3.28
N MET A 188 -16.77 3.30 3.03
CA MET A 188 -16.37 2.64 1.78
C MET A 188 -16.78 1.15 1.77
N ASP A 189 -17.65 0.75 2.69
CA ASP A 189 -18.12 -0.63 2.84
C ASP A 189 -18.96 -1.05 1.65
N CYS A 190 -18.88 -2.33 1.32
CA CYS A 190 -19.71 -2.87 0.26
C CYS A 190 -21.19 -2.72 0.63
N GLY A 191 -21.98 -2.16 -0.28
CA GLY A 191 -23.43 -1.99 -0.08
C GLY A 191 -24.22 -3.30 0.01
N ILE A 192 -23.59 -4.47 -0.12
CA ILE A 192 -24.26 -5.78 -0.04
C ILE A 192 -23.88 -6.50 1.25
N CYS A 193 -22.58 -6.64 1.55
CA CYS A 193 -22.12 -7.36 2.74
C CYS A 193 -21.83 -6.45 3.95
N TYR A 194 -21.86 -5.13 3.76
CA TYR A 194 -21.54 -4.12 4.78
C TYR A 194 -20.17 -4.31 5.44
N ALA A 195 -19.23 -4.91 4.71
CA ALA A 195 -17.85 -5.05 5.12
C ALA A 195 -16.95 -4.29 4.14
N TYR A 196 -15.88 -3.70 4.68
CA TYR A 196 -14.80 -3.16 3.86
C TYR A 196 -13.94 -4.28 3.27
N GLN A 197 -13.55 -5.26 4.07
CA GLN A 197 -12.75 -6.40 3.61
C GLN A 197 -13.57 -7.68 3.61
N LEU A 198 -13.55 -8.40 2.48
CA LEU A 198 -14.13 -9.73 2.33
C LEU A 198 -13.13 -10.60 1.57
N ASP A 199 -12.54 -11.60 2.23
CA ASP A 199 -11.53 -12.51 1.65
C ASP A 199 -10.35 -11.79 0.99
N GLY A 200 -9.90 -10.67 1.58
CA GLY A 200 -8.83 -9.83 1.06
C GLY A 200 -9.24 -8.93 -0.13
N ALA A 201 -10.51 -8.99 -0.56
CA ALA A 201 -11.07 -8.09 -1.56
C ALA A 201 -11.68 -6.84 -0.91
N ILE A 202 -11.75 -5.78 -1.71
CA ILE A 202 -12.24 -4.45 -1.33
C ILE A 202 -13.39 -4.02 -2.26
N PRO A 203 -14.25 -3.07 -1.86
CA PRO A 203 -15.38 -2.62 -2.67
C PRO A 203 -14.87 -1.65 -3.74
N ASP A 204 -14.46 -2.21 -4.88
CA ASP A 204 -13.89 -1.46 -6.00
C ASP A 204 -14.86 -1.25 -7.17
N GLN A 205 -16.03 -1.90 -7.14
CA GLN A 205 -17.09 -1.72 -8.13
C GLN A 205 -18.06 -0.65 -7.66
N VAL A 206 -18.03 0.53 -8.28
CA VAL A 206 -18.83 1.68 -7.87
C VAL A 206 -19.98 1.92 -8.85
N CYS A 207 -21.17 2.23 -8.34
CA CYS A 207 -22.29 2.64 -9.20
C CYS A 207 -21.99 3.97 -9.89
N ASP A 208 -22.09 4.01 -11.22
CA ASP A 208 -21.80 5.21 -12.02
C ASP A 208 -22.84 6.34 -11.88
N ASN A 209 -24.02 6.04 -11.35
CA ASN A 209 -25.05 7.06 -11.11
C ASN A 209 -24.56 8.06 -10.05
N SER A 210 -24.50 9.35 -10.42
CA SER A 210 -23.98 10.44 -9.57
C SER A 210 -24.78 10.68 -8.30
N GLN A 211 -26.04 10.24 -8.26
CA GLN A 211 -26.90 10.30 -7.07
C GLN A 211 -26.81 9.03 -6.20
N CYS A 212 -25.96 8.06 -6.57
CA CYS A 212 -25.80 6.79 -5.87
C CYS A 212 -24.36 6.59 -5.40
N GLY A 213 -23.43 6.29 -6.32
CA GLY A 213 -22.02 6.07 -5.99
C GLY A 213 -21.74 4.91 -5.01
N GLN A 214 -22.70 4.01 -4.74
CA GLN A 214 -22.49 2.92 -3.79
C GLN A 214 -21.38 1.97 -4.27
N PRO A 215 -20.38 1.66 -3.43
CA PRO A 215 -19.34 0.71 -3.75
C PRO A 215 -19.74 -0.74 -3.40
N PHE A 216 -19.21 -1.70 -4.15
CA PHE A 216 -19.46 -3.14 -3.98
C PHE A 216 -18.18 -3.94 -4.21
N HIS A 217 -18.01 -5.04 -3.46
CA HIS A 217 -17.04 -6.07 -3.85
C HIS A 217 -17.46 -6.68 -5.18
N GLN A 218 -16.48 -7.00 -6.03
CA GLN A 218 -16.71 -7.69 -7.30
C GLN A 218 -17.55 -8.97 -7.11
N MET A 219 -17.22 -9.79 -6.12
CA MET A 219 -17.92 -11.05 -5.85
C MET A 219 -19.34 -10.81 -5.31
N CYS A 220 -19.54 -9.86 -4.40
CA CYS A 220 -20.87 -9.54 -3.89
C CYS A 220 -21.80 -9.07 -5.01
N LEU A 221 -21.32 -8.17 -5.89
CA LEU A 221 -22.11 -7.68 -7.01
C LEU A 221 -22.36 -8.78 -8.06
N TYR A 222 -21.39 -9.67 -8.29
CA TYR A 222 -21.56 -10.83 -9.17
C TYR A 222 -22.68 -11.76 -8.67
N GLU A 223 -22.62 -12.15 -7.40
CA GLU A 223 -23.60 -13.02 -6.73
C GLU A 223 -25.01 -12.42 -6.77
N TRP A 224 -25.11 -11.10 -6.61
CA TRP A 224 -26.38 -10.38 -6.75
C TRP A 224 -26.89 -10.40 -8.19
N LEU A 225 -26.09 -9.93 -9.15
CA LEU A 225 -26.53 -9.75 -10.54
C LEU A 225 -26.87 -11.07 -11.22
N ARG A 226 -26.16 -12.16 -10.94
CA ARG A 226 -26.45 -13.48 -11.56
C ARG A 226 -27.82 -14.05 -11.16
N GLY A 227 -28.38 -13.61 -10.03
CA GLY A 227 -29.70 -14.03 -9.54
C GLY A 227 -30.87 -13.27 -10.20
N LEU A 228 -30.60 -12.20 -10.95
CA LEU A 228 -31.64 -11.35 -11.52
C LEU A 228 -31.96 -11.74 -12.98
N PRO A 229 -33.26 -11.87 -13.36
CA PRO A 229 -33.65 -12.16 -14.74
C PRO A 229 -33.40 -10.99 -15.70
N THR A 230 -33.23 -9.78 -15.18
CA THR A 230 -32.93 -8.57 -15.93
C THR A 230 -31.46 -8.46 -16.31
N SER A 231 -30.58 -9.22 -15.66
CA SER A 231 -29.15 -9.21 -15.96
C SER A 231 -28.85 -9.82 -17.32
N ARG A 232 -27.79 -9.32 -17.96
CA ARG A 232 -27.26 -9.84 -19.21
C ARG A 232 -25.76 -10.06 -19.05
N GLN A 233 -25.27 -11.21 -19.48
CA GLN A 233 -23.85 -11.52 -19.48
C GLN A 233 -23.33 -11.56 -20.91
N SER A 234 -22.20 -10.88 -21.16
CA SER A 234 -21.43 -10.96 -22.39
C SER A 234 -19.97 -11.17 -22.03
N PHE A 235 -19.40 -12.32 -22.39
CA PHE A 235 -18.05 -12.73 -22.00
C PHE A 235 -17.82 -12.62 -20.48
N ASN A 236 -16.84 -11.80 -20.08
CA ASN A 236 -16.49 -11.51 -18.69
C ASN A 236 -17.17 -10.25 -18.14
N ILE A 237 -18.19 -9.71 -18.83
CA ILE A 237 -18.90 -8.50 -18.42
C ILE A 237 -20.37 -8.86 -18.13
N ILE A 238 -20.86 -8.44 -16.96
CA ILE A 238 -22.26 -8.55 -16.58
C ILE A 238 -22.86 -7.15 -16.53
N PHE A 239 -24.00 -7.00 -17.18
CA PHE A 239 -24.83 -5.80 -17.16
C PHE A 239 -26.07 -6.09 -16.34
N GLY A 240 -26.44 -5.16 -15.47
CA GLY A 240 -27.70 -5.25 -14.72
C GLY A 240 -28.04 -3.93 -14.05
N GLU A 241 -28.78 -4.00 -12.96
CA GLU A 241 -29.25 -2.82 -12.23
C GLU A 241 -28.59 -2.74 -10.85
N CYS A 242 -28.21 -1.52 -10.45
CA CYS A 242 -27.65 -1.25 -9.14
C CYS A 242 -28.65 -1.62 -8.03
N PRO A 243 -28.25 -2.35 -6.98
CA PRO A 243 -29.14 -2.73 -5.88
C PRO A 243 -29.77 -1.55 -5.12
N TYR A 244 -29.17 -0.36 -5.22
CA TYR A 244 -29.57 0.83 -4.46
C TYR A 244 -30.44 1.80 -5.26
N CYS A 245 -30.09 2.07 -6.52
CA CYS A 245 -30.76 3.09 -7.32
C CYS A 245 -31.48 2.55 -8.57
N SER A 246 -31.41 1.25 -8.81
CA SER A 246 -31.97 0.57 -9.98
C SER A 246 -31.52 1.13 -11.34
N LYS A 247 -30.46 1.95 -11.37
CA LYS A 247 -29.83 2.41 -12.62
C LYS A 247 -28.87 1.37 -13.16
N PRO A 248 -28.57 1.40 -14.47
CA PRO A 248 -27.62 0.47 -15.08
C PRO A 248 -26.28 0.46 -14.36
N ILE A 249 -25.74 -0.73 -14.09
CA ILE A 249 -24.40 -0.95 -13.55
C ILE A 249 -23.71 -2.05 -14.38
N THR A 250 -22.40 -1.89 -14.59
CA THR A 250 -21.58 -2.83 -15.34
C THR A 250 -20.53 -3.43 -14.43
N LEU A 251 -20.49 -4.75 -14.35
CA LEU A 251 -19.49 -5.50 -13.61
C LEU A 251 -18.54 -6.18 -14.60
N LYS A 252 -17.25 -5.82 -14.53
CA LYS A 252 -16.20 -6.53 -15.28
C LYS A 252 -15.55 -7.56 -14.36
N MET A 253 -15.69 -8.84 -14.71
CA MET A 253 -15.03 -9.92 -13.99
C MET A 253 -13.54 -9.92 -14.35
N SER A 254 -12.74 -9.43 -13.41
CA SER A 254 -11.27 -9.52 -13.47
C SER A 254 -10.87 -10.92 -13.02
N GLY A 255 -10.15 -11.66 -13.86
CA GLY A 255 -9.58 -12.96 -13.49
C GLY A 255 -8.37 -12.79 -12.59
N LYS A 256 -8.51 -12.23 -11.38
CA LYS A 256 -7.46 -12.34 -10.36
C LYS A 256 -7.54 -13.74 -9.77
N LYS A 257 -6.64 -14.63 -10.22
CA LYS A 257 -6.31 -15.86 -9.50
C LYS A 257 -5.66 -15.44 -8.18
N HIS A 258 -6.25 -15.87 -7.07
CA HIS A 258 -5.57 -15.91 -5.78
C HIS A 258 -4.37 -16.86 -5.84
#